data_AF-A0A370U6T3-F1
#
_entry.id   AF-A0A370U6T3-F1
#
_cell.length_a   1.000
_cell.length_b   1.000
_cell.length_c   1.000
_cell.angle_alpha   90.00
_cell.angle_beta   90.00
_cell.angle_gamma   90.00
#
_symmetry.space_group_name_H-M   'P 1'
#
loop_
_entity.id
_entity.type
_entity.pdbx_description
1 polymer ?
#
loop_
_entity_poly.entity_id
_entity_poly.type
_entity_poly.pdbx_seq_one_letter_code
_entity_poly.pdbx_strand_id
1 'polypeptide(L)'
;MRISRAGFLMLPLLLAACSLPIKQTESTPSISTGQVAKETNNVPSVPTKATPTQQQVEAKVTTESQPSHKELIQEFDEARRIANQNIAELKTRSGDVPQKPSIMIADRYNRDALIAKTKEVVDYNTVLEKELDALNSRVEERRAHPNFGDIIQVYISDVLVDSSNQFKAQPLVGHWVRGESRIVRLNKNMLVENGISEPLRLTFTEGYQIVINGSLIGTFGPNKEKHEMSFSTPTSDLEGSIKGVLSTRVLD
;
A
#
# COMPACT_ATOMS: atom_id res chain seq x y z
N MET A 1 -12.01 33.11 -61.21
CA MET A 1 -11.39 31.77 -61.37
C MET A 1 -9.88 31.91 -61.54
N ARG A 2 -9.08 31.59 -60.50
CA ARG A 2 -7.66 31.17 -60.45
C ARG A 2 -7.42 30.75 -58.98
N ILE A 3 -7.49 29.47 -58.61
CA ILE A 3 -6.43 28.43 -58.52
C ILE A 3 -5.10 28.95 -57.94
N SER A 4 -4.75 28.52 -56.72
CA SER A 4 -3.50 27.86 -56.28
C SER A 4 -3.44 27.86 -54.73
N ARG A 5 -3.46 26.70 -54.04
CA ARG A 5 -2.38 25.74 -53.72
C ARG A 5 -1.44 26.18 -52.58
N ALA A 6 -1.56 25.49 -51.43
CA ALA A 6 -0.50 25.08 -50.48
C ALA A 6 -1.23 24.61 -49.19
N GLY A 7 -1.09 23.41 -48.62
CA GLY A 7 -0.03 22.42 -48.68
C GLY A 7 0.96 22.62 -47.54
N PHE A 8 0.75 21.96 -46.38
CA PHE A 8 1.77 21.52 -45.39
C PHE A 8 1.05 20.81 -44.20
N LEU A 9 1.24 19.49 -44.03
CA LEU A 9 2.08 18.76 -43.02
C LEU A 9 1.35 18.56 -41.66
N MET A 10 1.18 17.36 -41.10
CA MET A 10 2.13 16.25 -40.88
C MET A 10 1.46 14.86 -40.83
N LEU A 11 2.24 13.85 -41.24
CA LEU A 11 2.01 12.41 -41.13
C LEU A 11 1.81 11.94 -39.66
N PRO A 12 1.07 10.85 -39.42
CA PRO A 12 0.97 10.24 -38.09
C PRO A 12 2.21 9.36 -37.81
N LEU A 13 2.95 9.66 -36.74
CA LEU A 13 3.90 8.70 -36.17
C LEU A 13 3.14 7.69 -35.29
N LEU A 14 2.75 6.59 -35.91
CA LEU A 14 2.37 5.35 -35.24
C LEU A 14 3.65 4.70 -34.67
N LEU A 15 3.97 4.97 -33.41
CA LEU A 15 4.90 4.14 -32.64
C LEU A 15 4.09 3.06 -31.92
N ALA A 16 3.77 2.00 -32.66
CA ALA A 16 3.44 0.71 -32.08
C ALA A 16 4.75 0.08 -31.58
N ALA A 17 4.95 0.03 -30.27
CA ALA A 17 5.91 -0.84 -29.62
C ALA A 17 5.16 -1.71 -28.62
N CYS A 18 4.66 -2.84 -29.11
CA CYS A 18 4.30 -3.98 -28.29
C CYS A 18 5.60 -4.61 -27.76
N SER A 19 5.90 -4.47 -26.47
CA SER A 19 6.87 -5.33 -25.80
C SER A 19 6.12 -6.37 -24.96
N LEU A 20 6.12 -7.60 -25.45
CA LEU A 20 5.75 -8.78 -24.68
C LEU A 20 6.86 -9.12 -23.66
N PRO A 21 6.51 -9.76 -22.53
CA PRO A 21 7.44 -10.05 -21.45
C PRO A 21 8.34 -11.26 -21.79
N ILE A 22 9.64 -11.10 -21.60
CA ILE A 22 10.61 -12.20 -21.70
C ILE A 22 10.62 -12.96 -20.37
N LYS A 23 10.22 -14.24 -20.43
CA LYS A 23 10.56 -15.25 -19.41
C LYS A 23 11.99 -15.73 -19.64
N GLN A 24 12.81 -15.68 -18.59
CA GLN A 24 14.05 -16.46 -18.44
C GLN A 24 13.98 -17.05 -17.02
N THR A 25 13.46 -18.26 -16.83
CA THR A 25 14.15 -19.56 -16.90
C THR A 25 15.45 -19.57 -16.10
N GLU A 26 15.37 -20.26 -14.96
CA GLU A 26 16.44 -20.60 -14.04
C GLU A 26 17.64 -21.22 -14.76
N SER A 27 18.85 -20.85 -14.35
CA SER A 27 20.06 -21.63 -14.62
C SER A 27 21.04 -21.48 -13.47
N THR A 28 21.19 -22.58 -12.74
CA THR A 28 22.26 -22.86 -11.76
C THR A 28 23.63 -22.74 -12.42
N PRO A 29 24.64 -22.12 -11.77
CA PRO A 29 26.02 -22.20 -12.26
C PRO A 29 26.72 -23.46 -11.70
N SER A 30 27.02 -24.40 -12.59
CA SER A 30 28.00 -25.47 -12.36
C SER A 30 29.39 -25.01 -12.82
N ILE A 31 30.38 -25.07 -11.94
CA ILE A 31 31.80 -24.85 -12.27
C ILE A 31 32.48 -26.21 -12.54
N SER A 32 32.82 -26.38 -13.81
CA SER A 32 34.06 -26.88 -14.44
C SER A 32 34.82 -28.13 -13.93
N THR A 33 34.80 -29.14 -14.80
CA THR A 33 35.91 -29.96 -15.37
C THR A 33 36.86 -30.77 -14.49
N GLY A 34 36.81 -32.09 -14.71
CA GLY A 34 37.90 -33.06 -14.57
C GLY A 34 37.63 -34.28 -15.46
N GLN A 35 38.63 -34.77 -16.19
CA GLN A 35 38.53 -35.57 -17.42
C GLN A 35 38.18 -37.08 -17.24
N VAL A 36 37.43 -37.57 -18.23
CA VAL A 36 37.48 -38.85 -18.98
C VAL A 36 38.55 -39.89 -18.56
N ALA A 37 38.11 -41.12 -18.22
CA ALA A 37 38.48 -42.38 -18.90
C ALA A 37 37.79 -43.61 -18.26
N LYS A 38 37.64 -44.65 -19.10
CA LYS A 38 36.74 -45.80 -19.02
C LYS A 38 37.27 -47.04 -18.27
N GLU A 39 36.32 -47.91 -17.94
CA GLU A 39 36.35 -49.41 -17.97
C GLU A 39 37.19 -50.16 -16.91
N THR A 40 36.57 -50.97 -16.03
CA THR A 40 36.29 -52.42 -16.20
C THR A 40 35.98 -53.12 -14.85
N ASN A 41 35.09 -54.11 -14.91
CA ASN A 41 34.60 -55.05 -13.88
C ASN A 41 35.61 -55.62 -12.86
N ASN A 42 35.16 -55.87 -11.62
CA ASN A 42 35.03 -57.23 -11.05
C ASN A 42 34.46 -57.24 -9.61
N VAL A 43 33.50 -58.15 -9.40
CA VAL A 43 32.94 -58.68 -8.13
C VAL A 43 33.51 -60.12 -7.99
N PRO A 44 33.47 -60.90 -6.87
CA PRO A 44 32.95 -60.71 -5.50
C PRO A 44 33.94 -61.13 -4.37
N SER A 45 33.59 -60.87 -3.09
CA SER A 45 33.64 -61.88 -2.00
C SER A 45 32.98 -61.37 -0.71
N VAL A 46 32.23 -62.25 -0.06
CA VAL A 46 31.34 -62.12 1.12
C VAL A 46 32.00 -62.86 2.31
N PRO A 47 31.53 -62.89 3.59
CA PRO A 47 30.84 -61.97 4.52
C PRO A 47 31.67 -61.73 5.82
N THR A 48 31.20 -60.93 6.82
CA THR A 48 31.17 -61.29 8.27
C THR A 48 30.47 -60.21 9.14
N LYS A 49 29.26 -60.55 9.63
CA LYS A 49 28.71 -60.51 11.01
C LYS A 49 28.81 -59.26 11.93
N ALA A 50 27.61 -58.75 12.32
CA ALA A 50 27.16 -58.13 13.60
C ALA A 50 27.86 -56.85 14.11
N THR A 51 27.19 -55.70 14.38
CA THR A 51 26.16 -55.42 15.41
C THR A 51 25.66 -53.97 15.21
N PRO A 52 24.40 -53.60 15.53
CA PRO A 52 23.89 -52.24 15.29
C PRO A 52 24.17 -51.33 16.51
N THR A 53 24.95 -50.27 16.33
CA THR A 53 24.99 -49.18 17.31
C THR A 53 24.08 -48.06 16.83
N GLN A 54 22.88 -48.03 17.39
CA GLN A 54 22.06 -46.83 17.43
C GLN A 54 22.81 -45.79 18.27
N GLN A 55 23.29 -44.72 17.64
CA GLN A 55 23.58 -43.47 18.32
C GLN A 55 22.78 -42.37 17.65
N GLN A 56 21.54 -42.29 18.13
CA GLN A 56 20.83 -41.07 18.50
C GLN A 56 21.48 -39.78 17.99
N VAL A 57 21.01 -39.30 16.84
CA VAL A 57 21.15 -37.90 16.46
C VAL A 57 20.38 -37.12 17.53
N GLU A 58 21.10 -36.56 18.49
CA GLU A 58 20.59 -35.53 19.39
C GLU A 58 20.12 -34.39 18.48
N ALA A 59 18.82 -34.37 18.21
CA ALA A 59 18.16 -33.20 17.70
C ALA A 59 18.40 -32.11 18.73
N LYS A 60 19.33 -31.21 18.41
CA LYS A 60 19.48 -29.94 19.11
C LYS A 60 18.16 -29.23 18.94
N VAL A 61 17.28 -29.41 19.92
CA VAL A 61 16.08 -28.59 20.10
C VAL A 61 16.63 -27.19 20.22
N THR A 62 16.52 -26.43 19.15
CA THR A 62 16.62 -24.98 19.21
C THR A 62 15.47 -24.58 20.12
N THR A 63 15.74 -24.47 21.42
CA THR A 63 14.80 -23.90 22.37
C THR A 63 14.55 -22.49 21.84
N GLU A 64 13.39 -22.28 21.23
CA GLU A 64 12.92 -20.92 20.94
C GLU A 64 12.94 -20.20 22.29
N SER A 65 13.93 -19.32 22.45
CA SER A 65 14.05 -18.51 23.64
C SER A 65 12.74 -17.77 23.78
N GLN A 66 12.01 -18.07 24.86
CA GLN A 66 10.78 -17.37 25.17
C GLN A 66 11.04 -15.86 25.17
N PRO A 67 10.19 -15.06 24.52
CA PRO A 67 10.40 -13.62 24.45
C PRO A 67 10.44 -13.04 25.85
N SER A 68 11.40 -12.15 26.07
CA SER A 68 11.51 -11.37 27.29
C SER A 68 10.28 -10.50 27.48
N HIS A 69 10.02 -10.09 28.73
CA HIS A 69 8.87 -9.23 29.02
C HIS A 69 8.89 -7.92 28.24
N LYS A 70 10.09 -7.34 28.02
CA LYS A 70 10.26 -6.12 27.23
C LYS A 70 9.91 -6.34 25.75
N GLU A 71 10.33 -7.46 25.17
CA GLU A 71 9.98 -7.83 23.79
C GLU A 71 8.48 -8.03 23.64
N LEU A 72 7.82 -8.68 24.60
CA LEU A 72 6.36 -8.85 24.61
C LEU A 72 5.60 -7.51 24.66
N ILE A 73 6.11 -6.52 25.41
CA ILE A 73 5.50 -5.18 25.44
C ILE A 73 5.65 -4.51 24.08
N GLN A 74 6.83 -4.62 23.45
CA GLN A 74 7.07 -4.04 22.13
C GLN A 74 6.19 -4.68 21.06
N GLU A 75 6.06 -6.01 21.08
CA GLU A 75 5.18 -6.75 20.17
C GLU A 75 3.72 -6.33 20.36
N PHE A 76 3.25 -6.21 21.61
CA PHE A 76 1.91 -5.71 21.91
C PHE A 76 1.68 -4.29 21.37
N ASP A 77 2.62 -3.37 21.64
CA ASP A 77 2.48 -1.97 21.24
C ASP A 77 2.51 -1.83 19.71
N GLU A 78 3.32 -2.62 19.02
CA GLU A 78 3.37 -2.67 17.56
C GLU A 78 2.09 -3.25 16.97
N ALA A 79 1.61 -4.40 17.47
CA ALA A 79 0.34 -4.99 17.03
C ALA A 79 -0.82 -4.01 17.22
N ARG A 80 -0.86 -3.30 18.35
CA ARG A 80 -1.85 -2.26 18.63
C ARG A 80 -1.71 -1.06 17.70
N ARG A 81 -0.49 -0.64 17.37
CA ARG A 81 -0.23 0.46 16.42
C ARG A 81 -0.78 0.11 15.05
N ILE A 82 -0.49 -1.09 14.54
CA ILE A 82 -1.00 -1.61 13.27
C ILE A 82 -2.54 -1.67 13.30
N ALA A 83 -3.14 -2.20 14.37
CA ALA A 83 -4.59 -2.26 14.52
C ALA A 83 -5.22 -0.87 14.43
N ASN A 84 -4.68 0.11 15.15
CA ASN A 84 -5.18 1.49 15.10
C ASN A 84 -5.08 2.10 13.70
N GLN A 85 -4.01 1.82 12.96
CA GLN A 85 -3.85 2.30 11.58
C GLN A 85 -4.89 1.67 10.65
N ASN A 86 -5.06 0.35 10.71
CA ASN A 86 -6.02 -0.36 9.87
C ASN A 86 -7.48 0.04 10.21
N ILE A 87 -7.80 0.21 11.50
CA ILE A 87 -9.10 0.74 11.95
C ILE A 87 -9.33 2.14 11.37
N ALA A 88 -8.33 3.03 11.46
CA ALA A 88 -8.46 4.39 10.96
C ALA A 88 -8.70 4.40 9.43
N GLU A 89 -7.93 3.61 8.69
CA GLU A 89 -8.05 3.48 7.23
C GLU A 89 -9.43 2.94 6.82
N LEU A 90 -9.89 1.84 7.43
CA LEU A 90 -11.21 1.25 7.17
C LEU A 90 -12.34 2.23 7.50
N LYS A 91 -12.26 2.88 8.67
CA LYS A 91 -13.25 3.87 9.10
C LYS A 91 -13.30 5.05 8.14
N THR A 92 -12.16 5.55 7.69
CA THR A 92 -12.12 6.68 6.75
C THR A 92 -12.63 6.29 5.37
N ARG A 93 -12.27 5.12 4.84
CA ARG A 93 -12.63 4.73 3.47
C ARG A 93 -14.03 4.13 3.33
N SER A 94 -14.45 3.32 4.30
CA SER A 94 -15.71 2.57 4.23
C SER A 94 -16.78 3.04 5.23
N GLY A 95 -16.39 3.81 6.26
CA GLY A 95 -17.28 4.21 7.35
C GLY A 95 -17.54 3.11 8.39
N ASP A 96 -17.11 1.88 8.12
CA ASP A 96 -17.35 0.72 8.97
C ASP A 96 -16.03 0.02 9.34
N VAL A 97 -16.06 -0.71 10.45
CA VAL A 97 -14.95 -1.52 10.95
C VAL A 97 -15.55 -2.76 11.62
N PRO A 98 -15.01 -3.98 11.39
CA PRO A 98 -15.43 -5.18 12.10
C PRO A 98 -15.50 -4.97 13.61
N GLN A 99 -16.36 -5.74 14.28
CA GLN A 99 -16.59 -5.60 15.72
C GLN A 99 -15.27 -5.54 16.48
N LYS A 100 -15.05 -4.41 17.16
CA LYS A 100 -13.77 -4.06 17.78
C LYS A 100 -13.58 -4.80 19.11
N PRO A 101 -12.69 -5.79 19.22
CA PRO A 101 -12.23 -6.25 20.52
C PRO A 101 -11.52 -5.10 21.24
N SER A 102 -11.47 -5.13 22.58
CA SER A 102 -10.65 -4.16 23.31
C SER A 102 -9.19 -4.37 22.90
N ILE A 103 -8.53 -3.36 22.34
CA ILE A 103 -7.10 -3.40 22.02
C ILE A 103 -6.24 -2.79 23.14
N MET A 104 -6.83 -2.64 24.33
CA MET A 104 -6.17 -2.15 25.53
C MET A 104 -5.96 -3.30 26.51
N ILE A 105 -4.83 -3.27 27.20
CA ILE A 105 -4.51 -4.19 28.29
C ILE A 105 -4.46 -3.39 29.60
N ALA A 106 -5.15 -3.89 30.62
CA ALA A 106 -5.22 -3.24 31.93
C ALA A 106 -3.95 -3.47 32.77
N ASP A 107 -3.37 -4.67 32.68
CA ASP A 107 -2.14 -5.04 33.39
C ASP A 107 -1.08 -5.49 32.39
N ARG A 108 -0.07 -4.64 32.18
CA ARG A 108 1.08 -4.92 31.31
C ARG A 108 2.16 -5.74 32.01
N TYR A 109 2.11 -5.90 33.34
CA TYR A 109 3.12 -6.61 34.13
C TYR A 109 2.86 -8.11 34.19
N ASN A 110 1.60 -8.53 34.05
CA ASN A 110 1.26 -9.94 33.92
C ASN A 110 1.64 -10.46 32.52
N ARG A 111 2.67 -11.30 32.47
CA ARG A 111 3.21 -11.88 31.23
C ARG A 111 2.17 -12.70 30.46
N ASP A 112 1.39 -13.53 31.14
CA ASP A 112 0.43 -14.42 30.48
C ASP A 112 -0.75 -13.60 29.92
N ALA A 113 -1.18 -12.57 30.65
CA ALA A 113 -2.18 -11.63 30.15
C ALA A 113 -1.66 -10.85 28.94
N LEU A 114 -0.39 -10.43 28.96
CA LEU A 114 0.25 -9.74 27.84
C LEU A 114 0.33 -10.64 26.60
N ILE A 115 0.78 -11.89 26.74
CA ILE A 115 0.83 -12.86 25.62
C ILE A 115 -0.56 -13.09 25.03
N ALA A 116 -1.56 -13.38 25.88
CA ALA A 116 -2.92 -13.62 25.43
C ALA A 116 -3.48 -12.39 24.69
N LYS A 117 -3.22 -11.18 25.21
CA LYS A 117 -3.73 -9.95 24.61
C LYS A 117 -3.01 -9.59 23.32
N THR A 118 -1.70 -9.79 23.24
CA THR A 118 -0.94 -9.65 21.99
C THR A 118 -1.51 -10.56 20.92
N LYS A 119 -1.75 -11.83 21.23
CA LYS A 119 -2.37 -12.78 20.30
C LYS A 119 -3.75 -12.31 19.83
N GLU A 120 -4.61 -11.84 20.73
CA GLU A 120 -5.93 -11.31 20.37
C GLU A 120 -5.83 -10.11 19.40
N VAL A 121 -4.90 -9.19 19.63
CA VAL A 121 -4.70 -8.03 18.75
C VAL A 121 -4.13 -8.45 17.40
N VAL A 122 -3.21 -9.43 17.36
CA VAL A 122 -2.67 -9.99 16.11
C VAL A 122 -3.76 -10.70 15.30
N ASP A 123 -4.57 -11.55 15.94
CA ASP A 123 -5.68 -12.24 15.28
C ASP A 123 -6.71 -11.22 14.73
N TYR A 124 -6.94 -10.11 15.45
CA TYR A 124 -7.77 -9.02 14.98
C TYR A 124 -7.16 -8.24 13.81
N ASN A 125 -5.84 -8.04 13.78
CA ASN A 125 -5.15 -7.44 12.62
C ASN A 125 -5.39 -8.26 11.35
N THR A 126 -5.36 -9.59 11.42
CA THR A 126 -5.68 -10.44 10.27
C THR A 126 -7.10 -10.21 9.74
N VAL A 127 -8.08 -9.97 10.63
CA VAL A 127 -9.44 -9.62 10.22
C VAL A 127 -9.48 -8.25 9.54
N LEU A 128 -8.81 -7.25 10.11
CA LEU A 128 -8.75 -5.90 9.54
C LEU A 128 -8.06 -5.88 8.16
N GLU A 129 -6.97 -6.62 8.02
CA GLU A 129 -6.22 -6.76 6.76
C GLU A 129 -7.09 -7.39 5.67
N LYS A 130 -7.84 -8.45 6.01
CA LYS A 130 -8.77 -9.08 5.07
C LYS A 130 -9.83 -8.11 4.56
N GLU A 131 -10.36 -7.24 5.43
CA GLU A 131 -11.33 -6.21 5.01
C GLU A 131 -10.68 -5.14 4.14
N LEU A 132 -9.45 -4.72 4.45
CA LEU A 132 -8.69 -3.79 3.62
C LEU A 132 -8.39 -4.38 2.24
N ASP A 133 -8.03 -5.66 2.17
CA ASP A 133 -7.79 -6.37 0.91
C ASP A 133 -9.06 -6.50 0.07
N ALA A 134 -10.19 -6.80 0.71
CA ALA A 134 -11.48 -6.81 0.05
C ALA A 134 -11.85 -5.42 -0.50
N LEU A 135 -11.59 -4.37 0.27
CA LEU A 135 -11.79 -2.98 -0.15
C LEU A 135 -10.86 -2.59 -1.32
N ASN A 136 -9.59 -2.95 -1.26
CA ASN A 136 -8.63 -2.72 -2.34
C ASN A 136 -9.03 -3.47 -3.62
N SER A 137 -9.52 -4.70 -3.49
CA SER A 137 -10.03 -5.49 -4.62
C SER A 137 -11.22 -4.79 -5.30
N ARG A 138 -12.17 -4.24 -4.52
CA ARG A 138 -13.29 -3.44 -5.07
C ARG A 138 -12.81 -2.17 -5.76
N VAL A 139 -11.78 -1.51 -5.24
CA VAL A 139 -11.18 -0.33 -5.87
C VAL A 139 -10.59 -0.69 -7.24
N GLU A 140 -9.84 -1.78 -7.34
CA GLU A 140 -9.26 -2.21 -8.62
C GLU A 140 -10.34 -2.70 -9.61
N GLU A 141 -11.39 -3.37 -9.13
CA GLU A 141 -12.55 -3.75 -9.94
C GLU A 141 -13.23 -2.51 -10.56
N ARG A 142 -13.51 -1.48 -9.76
CA ARG A 142 -14.08 -0.20 -10.22
C ARG A 142 -13.15 0.57 -11.14
N ARG A 143 -11.83 0.45 -10.94
CA ARG A 143 -10.85 1.05 -11.85
C ARG A 143 -10.92 0.40 -13.23
N ALA A 144 -11.11 -0.92 -13.30
CA ALA A 144 -11.20 -1.66 -14.55
C ALA A 144 -12.58 -1.51 -15.23
N HIS A 145 -13.66 -1.50 -14.44
CA HIS A 145 -15.05 -1.45 -14.91
C HIS A 145 -15.84 -0.41 -14.10
N PRO A 146 -15.62 0.90 -14.34
CA PRO A 146 -16.25 1.94 -13.54
C PRO A 146 -17.75 2.03 -13.85
N ASN A 147 -18.56 2.10 -12.80
CA ASN A 147 -19.91 2.65 -12.94
C ASN A 147 -19.84 4.18 -12.88
N PHE A 148 -20.93 4.82 -13.31
CA PHE A 148 -21.04 6.27 -13.22
C PHE A 148 -20.84 6.76 -11.78
N GLY A 149 -19.88 7.68 -11.60
CA GLY A 149 -19.48 8.21 -10.29
C GLY A 149 -18.48 7.35 -9.51
N ASP A 150 -18.06 6.18 -9.99
CA ASP A 150 -16.99 5.41 -9.35
C ASP A 150 -15.61 6.06 -9.54
N ILE A 151 -15.43 6.86 -10.59
CA ILE A 151 -14.20 7.62 -10.84
C ILE A 151 -14.53 9.11 -10.91
N ILE A 152 -13.81 9.89 -10.13
CA ILE A 152 -13.86 11.34 -10.19
C ILE A 152 -12.50 11.90 -10.58
N GLN A 153 -12.52 12.95 -11.40
CA GLN A 153 -11.39 13.84 -11.54
C GLN A 153 -11.43 14.86 -10.41
N VAL A 154 -10.30 14.99 -9.73
CA VAL A 154 -10.09 15.94 -8.65
C VAL A 154 -9.07 16.97 -9.12
N TYR A 155 -9.42 18.23 -8.97
CA TYR A 155 -8.54 19.37 -9.18
C TYR A 155 -8.42 20.16 -7.90
N ILE A 156 -7.20 20.35 -7.41
CA ILE A 156 -6.88 21.10 -6.20
C ILE A 156 -6.08 22.32 -6.62
N SER A 157 -6.58 23.52 -6.31
CA SER A 157 -5.93 24.79 -6.64
C SER A 157 -5.85 25.74 -5.45
N ASP A 158 -5.13 26.85 -5.66
CA ASP A 158 -5.00 27.94 -4.71
C ASP A 158 -4.55 27.49 -3.31
N VAL A 159 -3.70 26.46 -3.29
CA VAL A 159 -3.30 25.82 -2.05
C VAL A 159 -2.25 26.66 -1.33
N LEU A 160 -2.57 27.05 -0.10
CA LEU A 160 -1.65 27.64 0.86
C LEU A 160 -1.41 26.64 1.99
N VAL A 161 -0.16 26.22 2.15
CA VAL A 161 0.31 25.49 3.33
C VAL A 161 0.80 26.52 4.32
N ASP A 162 0.12 26.61 5.45
CA ASP A 162 0.36 27.51 6.55
C ASP A 162 0.94 26.74 7.73
N SER A 163 2.25 26.56 7.71
CA SER A 163 3.05 25.86 8.72
C SER A 163 4.36 26.63 8.97
N SER A 164 5.27 26.07 9.76
CA SER A 164 6.60 26.65 10.01
C SER A 164 7.34 27.06 8.73
N ASN A 165 7.11 26.35 7.63
CA ASN A 165 7.63 26.66 6.31
C ASN A 165 6.51 27.02 5.33
N GLN A 166 5.81 28.13 5.55
CA GLN A 166 4.66 28.54 4.73
C GLN A 166 4.99 28.61 3.21
N PHE A 167 4.12 28.03 2.38
CA PHE A 167 4.26 28.11 0.91
C PHE A 167 2.94 27.98 0.16
N LYS A 168 2.89 28.54 -1.04
CA LYS A 168 1.84 28.25 -2.03
C LYS A 168 2.25 27.00 -2.82
N ALA A 169 1.39 25.99 -2.83
CA ALA A 169 1.65 24.77 -3.57
C ALA A 169 1.14 24.90 -5.02
N GLN A 170 1.75 24.14 -5.92
CA GLN A 170 1.26 24.03 -7.30
C GLN A 170 -0.10 23.32 -7.33
N PRO A 171 -0.98 23.68 -8.27
CA PRO A 171 -2.22 22.95 -8.48
C PRO A 171 -1.97 21.47 -8.79
N LEU A 172 -2.86 20.61 -8.32
CA LEU A 172 -2.80 19.18 -8.56
C LEU A 172 -4.07 18.72 -9.28
N VAL A 173 -3.90 17.79 -10.21
CA VAL A 173 -5.00 17.11 -10.89
C VAL A 173 -4.77 15.61 -10.87
N GLY A 174 -5.82 14.83 -10.69
CA GLY A 174 -5.75 13.38 -10.77
C GLY A 174 -7.11 12.72 -10.73
N HIS A 175 -7.11 11.40 -10.89
CA HIS A 175 -8.32 10.58 -10.81
C HIS A 175 -8.30 9.75 -9.52
N TRP A 176 -9.43 9.77 -8.82
CA TRP A 176 -9.67 8.97 -7.63
C TRP A 176 -10.81 8.01 -7.87
N VAL A 177 -10.59 6.76 -7.49
CA VAL A 177 -11.60 5.72 -7.54
C VAL A 177 -12.34 5.67 -6.21
N ARG A 178 -13.64 5.38 -6.24
CA ARG A 178 -14.45 5.26 -5.03
C ARG A 178 -13.90 4.16 -4.12
N GLY A 179 -13.73 4.52 -2.84
CA GLY A 179 -13.09 3.67 -1.83
C GLY A 179 -11.57 3.81 -1.76
N GLU A 180 -10.95 4.74 -2.50
CA GLU A 180 -9.49 4.91 -2.55
C GLU A 180 -8.98 6.01 -1.60
N SER A 181 -7.83 5.76 -0.96
CA SER A 181 -7.05 6.78 -0.23
C SER A 181 -5.63 6.85 -0.80
N ARG A 182 -5.13 8.06 -1.07
CA ARG A 182 -3.76 8.29 -1.54
C ARG A 182 -3.14 9.49 -0.84
N ILE A 183 -1.83 9.44 -0.65
CA ILE A 183 -1.04 10.61 -0.24
C ILE A 183 -0.45 11.24 -1.49
N VAL A 184 -0.78 12.50 -1.74
CA VAL A 184 -0.14 13.34 -2.76
C VAL A 184 0.76 14.36 -2.09
N ARG A 185 1.84 14.77 -2.75
CA ARG A 185 2.77 15.77 -2.20
C ARG A 185 2.44 17.14 -2.78
N LEU A 186 2.11 18.09 -1.92
CA LEU A 186 1.99 19.50 -2.25
C LEU A 186 3.39 20.08 -2.33
N ASN A 187 3.84 20.44 -3.53
CA ASN A 187 5.17 21.00 -3.74
C ASN A 187 5.09 22.49 -4.00
N LYS A 188 6.01 23.27 -3.42
CA LYS A 188 6.18 24.69 -3.76
C LYS A 188 6.55 24.86 -5.24
N ASN A 189 7.56 24.11 -5.68
CA ASN A 189 8.08 24.09 -7.05
C ASN A 189 8.28 22.63 -7.50
N MET A 190 7.77 22.24 -8.67
CA MET A 190 7.95 20.87 -9.19
C MET A 190 9.35 20.60 -9.77
N LEU A 191 10.11 21.65 -10.09
CA LEU A 191 11.39 21.54 -10.80
C LEU A 191 12.61 21.38 -9.87
N VAL A 192 12.41 21.37 -8.55
CA VAL A 192 13.51 21.26 -7.57
C VAL A 192 13.27 20.03 -6.71
N GLU A 193 14.11 19.01 -6.87
CA GLU A 193 14.01 17.71 -6.21
C GLU A 193 14.11 17.79 -4.67
N ASN A 194 14.73 18.86 -4.15
CA ASN A 194 14.85 19.18 -2.72
C ASN A 194 13.91 20.32 -2.27
N GLY A 195 12.78 20.51 -2.96
CA GLY A 195 11.80 21.55 -2.62
C GLY A 195 11.03 21.29 -1.33
N ILE A 196 10.61 22.35 -0.65
CA ILE A 196 9.65 22.28 0.46
C ILE A 196 8.36 21.60 -0.04
N SER A 197 7.92 20.57 0.69
CA SER A 197 6.72 19.81 0.37
C SER A 197 5.90 19.48 1.62
N GLU A 198 4.59 19.34 1.44
CA GLU A 198 3.65 18.91 2.49
C GLU A 198 2.82 17.73 1.97
N PRO A 199 2.73 16.61 2.68
CA PRO A 199 1.85 15.51 2.30
C PRO A 199 0.38 15.87 2.51
N LEU A 200 -0.45 15.50 1.55
CA LEU A 200 -1.90 15.64 1.57
C LEU A 200 -2.53 14.28 1.31
N ARG A 201 -3.15 13.69 2.33
CA ARG A 201 -3.93 12.46 2.18
C ARG A 201 -5.33 12.82 1.69
N LEU A 202 -5.67 12.42 0.47
CA LEU A 202 -7.02 12.52 -0.08
C LEU A 202 -7.66 11.15 -0.15
N THR A 203 -8.86 11.04 0.40
CA THR A 203 -9.68 9.82 0.36
C THR A 203 -11.01 10.12 -0.31
N PHE A 204 -11.36 9.32 -1.33
CA PHE A 204 -12.71 9.27 -1.88
C PHE A 204 -13.40 8.03 -1.32
N THR A 205 -14.34 8.22 -0.39
CA THR A 205 -14.91 7.12 0.40
C THR A 205 -15.94 6.31 -0.39
N GLU A 206 -16.23 5.09 0.06
CA GLU A 206 -17.33 4.25 -0.44
C GLU A 206 -18.68 4.97 -0.44
N GLY A 207 -18.87 5.89 0.52
CA GLY A 207 -20.06 6.72 0.68
C GLY A 207 -20.06 8.01 -0.15
N TYR A 208 -19.24 8.11 -1.20
CA TYR A 208 -19.15 9.28 -2.08
C TYR A 208 -18.71 10.57 -1.37
N GLN A 209 -17.86 10.48 -0.35
CA GLN A 209 -17.35 11.65 0.36
C GLN A 209 -15.88 11.88 0.02
N ILE A 210 -15.45 13.14 0.01
CA ILE A 210 -14.01 13.46 0.00
C ILE A 210 -13.58 13.85 1.39
N VAL A 211 -12.57 13.16 1.88
CA VAL A 211 -11.89 13.44 3.15
C VAL A 211 -10.45 13.81 2.83
N ILE A 212 -9.99 14.96 3.34
CA ILE A 212 -8.60 15.41 3.19
C ILE A 212 -7.98 15.50 4.58
N ASN A 213 -6.84 14.85 4.81
CA ASN A 213 -6.13 14.79 6.11
C ASN A 213 -7.09 14.55 7.31
N GLY A 214 -8.08 13.65 7.13
CA GLY A 214 -9.07 13.31 8.16
C GLY A 214 -10.28 14.26 8.26
N SER A 215 -10.27 15.41 7.58
CA SER A 215 -11.37 16.36 7.54
C SER A 215 -12.35 16.03 6.41
N LEU A 216 -13.63 15.86 6.73
CA LEU A 216 -14.69 15.73 5.72
C LEU A 216 -14.85 17.06 4.98
N ILE A 217 -14.60 17.04 3.68
CA ILE A 217 -14.72 18.23 2.83
C ILE A 217 -16.13 18.34 2.28
N GLY A 218 -16.66 17.25 1.72
CA GLY A 218 -18.01 17.24 1.15
C GLY A 218 -18.46 15.88 0.68
N THR A 219 -19.74 15.81 0.29
CA THR A 219 -20.35 14.64 -0.36
C THR A 219 -20.55 14.94 -1.84
N PHE A 220 -20.04 14.06 -2.70
CA PHE A 220 -19.95 14.19 -4.15
C PHE A 220 -20.71 13.03 -4.78
N GLY A 221 -22.04 13.15 -4.80
CA GLY A 221 -22.89 12.12 -5.37
C GLY A 221 -22.71 12.01 -6.90
N PRO A 222 -23.04 10.83 -7.48
CA PRO A 222 -22.92 10.61 -8.93
C PRO A 222 -23.80 11.59 -9.73
N ASN A 223 -24.92 12.04 -9.15
CA ASN A 223 -25.94 12.83 -9.86
C ASN A 223 -25.57 14.30 -10.13
N LYS A 224 -24.35 14.73 -9.81
CA LYS A 224 -23.87 16.10 -10.01
C LYS A 224 -22.53 16.06 -10.72
N GLU A 225 -22.51 16.59 -11.95
CA GLU A 225 -21.34 16.52 -12.83
C GLU A 225 -20.13 17.31 -12.31
N LYS A 226 -20.36 18.45 -11.64
CA LYS A 226 -19.29 19.30 -11.10
C LYS A 226 -19.61 19.76 -9.68
N HIS A 227 -18.58 19.74 -8.83
CA HIS A 227 -18.60 20.42 -7.54
C HIS A 227 -17.35 21.28 -7.39
N GLU A 228 -17.45 22.36 -6.63
CA GLU A 228 -16.35 23.24 -6.32
C GLU A 228 -16.54 23.79 -4.91
N MET A 229 -15.52 23.68 -4.07
CA MET A 229 -15.59 24.14 -2.69
C MET A 229 -14.22 24.47 -2.12
N SER A 230 -14.17 25.48 -1.26
CA SER A 230 -12.98 25.75 -0.46
C SER A 230 -12.83 24.72 0.64
N PHE A 231 -11.60 24.36 0.97
CA PHE A 231 -11.28 23.48 2.09
C PHE A 231 -10.23 24.10 3.01
N SER A 232 -10.25 23.65 4.26
CA SER A 232 -9.22 23.92 5.27
C SER A 232 -9.05 22.65 6.10
N THR A 233 -7.83 22.16 6.20
CA THR A 233 -7.50 20.91 6.90
C THR A 233 -6.17 21.04 7.62
N PRO A 234 -5.89 20.30 8.71
CA PRO A 234 -4.57 20.32 9.32
C PRO A 234 -3.47 19.79 8.40
N THR A 235 -2.23 20.20 8.65
CA THR A 235 -1.02 19.54 8.15
C THR A 235 -0.87 18.15 8.75
N SER A 236 0.00 17.34 8.17
CA SER A 236 0.22 15.96 8.62
C SER A 236 0.75 15.83 10.06
N ASP A 237 1.50 16.82 10.53
CA ASP A 237 2.01 16.94 11.90
C ASP A 237 1.04 17.62 12.86
N LEU A 238 -0.10 18.12 12.37
CA LEU A 238 -1.11 18.89 13.12
C LEU A 238 -0.63 20.26 13.64
N GLU A 239 0.55 20.73 13.24
CA GLU A 239 1.15 21.99 13.69
C GLU A 239 0.78 23.19 12.79
N GLY A 240 0.03 22.96 11.72
CA GLY A 240 -0.36 23.96 10.74
C GLY A 240 -1.68 23.64 10.03
N SER A 241 -1.97 24.40 8.97
CA SER A 241 -3.16 24.21 8.14
C SER A 241 -2.86 24.26 6.65
N ILE A 242 -3.67 23.56 5.87
CA ILE A 242 -3.66 23.56 4.41
C ILE A 242 -5.01 24.07 3.96
N LYS A 243 -5.02 25.18 3.21
CA LYS A 243 -6.24 25.81 2.68
C LYS A 243 -6.17 25.82 1.17
N GLY A 244 -7.30 25.68 0.48
CA GLY A 244 -7.34 25.74 -0.98
C GLY A 244 -8.74 25.55 -1.53
N VAL A 245 -8.82 25.33 -2.84
CA VAL A 245 -10.07 25.03 -3.55
C VAL A 245 -10.00 23.61 -4.11
N LEU A 246 -11.06 22.85 -3.89
CA LEU A 246 -11.28 21.50 -4.41
C LEU A 246 -12.40 21.58 -5.46
N SER A 247 -12.06 21.27 -6.69
CA SER A 247 -13.03 21.02 -7.77
C SER A 247 -13.06 19.54 -8.10
N THR A 248 -14.26 19.02 -8.34
CA THR A 248 -14.43 17.64 -8.79
C THR A 248 -15.31 17.57 -10.02
N ARG A 249 -15.05 16.56 -10.86
CA ARG A 249 -15.85 16.24 -12.03
C ARG A 249 -16.05 14.73 -12.10
N VAL A 250 -17.29 14.29 -12.32
CA VAL A 250 -17.57 12.89 -12.65
C VAL A 250 -17.10 12.64 -14.09
N LEU A 251 -16.35 11.57 -14.30
CA LEU A 251 -15.94 11.18 -15.64
C LEU A 251 -17.06 10.36 -16.29
N ASP A 252 -17.34 10.66 -17.56
CA ASP A 252 -18.27 9.93 -18.41
C ASP A 252 -17.65 8.64 -18.95
#